data_AF-A0A534IZC9-F1
#
_entry.id   AF-A0A534IZC9-F1
#
_cell.length_a   1.000
_cell.length_b   1.000
_cell.length_c   1.000
_cell.angle_alpha   90.00
_cell.angle_beta   90.00
_cell.angle_gamma   90.00
#
_symmetry.space_group_name_H-M   'P 1'
#
loop_
_entity.id
_entity.type
_entity.pdbx_description
1 polymer ?
#
loop_
_entity_poly.entity_id
_entity_poly.type
_entity_poly.pdbx_seq_one_letter_code
_entity_poly.pdbx_strand_id
1 'polypeptide(L)'
;MSAYADSLFDTLIYRSLSRSAMQFPLREKIAGEIALSEQPGKTMRKWREELRISQTDLAHHMRVSPSVISDYEAGRRTSPGIKTIHRLVDALIEIDQRTGQKLSKRFEEYSDVIPSMRDWSVGMRAVDFLRRIDGKLLTQKLNTRRVVNGYTVIDSIKRN
;
A
#
# COMPACT_ATOMS: atom_id res chain seq x y z
N MET A 1 -11.82 -35.00 -6.25
CA MET A 1 -10.51 -34.46 -5.81
C MET A 1 -10.15 -33.09 -6.44
N SER A 2 -10.91 -32.56 -7.42
CA SER A 2 -10.57 -31.28 -8.11
C SER A 2 -11.02 -30.01 -7.36
N ALA A 3 -12.23 -29.98 -6.78
CA ALA A 3 -12.83 -28.75 -6.25
C ALA A 3 -12.16 -28.15 -4.99
N TYR A 4 -11.51 -28.98 -4.17
CA TYR A 4 -10.78 -28.53 -2.97
C TYR A 4 -9.42 -27.91 -3.30
N ALA A 5 -8.77 -28.38 -4.39
CA ALA A 5 -7.51 -27.81 -4.85
C ALA A 5 -7.76 -26.42 -5.46
N ASP A 6 -8.83 -26.27 -6.24
CA ASP A 6 -9.24 -24.98 -6.83
C ASP A 6 -9.66 -23.96 -5.75
N SER A 7 -10.39 -24.36 -4.71
CA SER A 7 -10.81 -23.43 -3.65
C SER A 7 -9.65 -22.94 -2.77
N LEU A 8 -8.66 -23.80 -2.52
CA LEU A 8 -7.43 -23.42 -1.78
C LEU A 8 -6.55 -22.52 -2.64
N PHE A 9 -6.48 -22.75 -3.95
CA PHE A 9 -5.75 -21.90 -4.89
C PHE A 9 -6.39 -20.50 -4.96
N ASP A 10 -7.71 -20.42 -5.09
CA ASP A 10 -8.46 -19.15 -5.06
C ASP A 10 -8.32 -18.43 -3.73
N THR A 11 -8.36 -19.15 -2.59
CA THR A 11 -8.16 -18.55 -1.27
C THR A 11 -6.75 -18.00 -1.09
N LEU A 12 -5.73 -18.72 -1.57
CA LEU A 12 -4.34 -18.29 -1.50
C LEU A 12 -4.05 -17.12 -2.44
N ILE A 13 -4.60 -17.14 -3.66
CA ILE A 13 -4.53 -16.02 -4.60
C ILE A 13 -5.26 -14.80 -4.05
N TYR A 14 -6.49 -14.96 -3.55
CA TYR A 14 -7.24 -13.88 -2.92
C TYR A 14 -6.49 -13.28 -1.74
N ARG A 15 -5.89 -14.11 -0.87
CA ARG A 15 -5.12 -13.65 0.28
C ARG A 15 -3.79 -12.98 -0.11
N SER A 16 -3.16 -13.45 -1.19
CA SER A 16 -1.95 -12.84 -1.77
C SER A 16 -2.23 -11.50 -2.46
N LEU A 17 -3.31 -11.43 -3.24
CA LEU A 17 -3.78 -10.22 -3.91
C LEU A 17 -4.29 -9.20 -2.90
N SER A 18 -5.02 -9.63 -1.88
CA SER A 18 -5.47 -8.80 -0.75
C SER A 18 -4.29 -8.23 0.02
N ARG A 19 -3.26 -9.04 0.36
CA ARG A 19 -2.00 -8.53 0.95
C ARG A 19 -1.29 -7.50 0.08
N SER A 20 -1.22 -7.73 -1.23
CA SER A 20 -0.54 -6.81 -2.16
C SER A 20 -1.34 -5.52 -2.36
N ALA A 21 -2.68 -5.60 -2.32
CA ALA A 21 -3.58 -4.45 -2.39
C ALA A 21 -3.57 -3.63 -1.09
N MET A 22 -3.48 -4.26 0.09
CA MET A 22 -3.41 -3.56 1.39
C MET A 22 -2.06 -2.92 1.67
N GLN A 23 -1.00 -3.33 0.96
CA GLN A 23 0.29 -2.62 1.01
C GLN A 23 0.24 -1.24 0.35
N PHE A 24 -0.65 -1.02 -0.61
CA PHE A 24 -0.76 0.29 -1.29
C PHE A 24 -1.19 1.41 -0.33
N PRO A 25 -2.28 1.26 0.45
CA PRO A 25 -2.67 2.25 1.46
C PRO A 25 -1.55 2.57 2.46
N LEU A 26 -0.83 1.56 2.95
CA LEU A 26 0.27 1.79 3.89
C LEU A 26 1.44 2.53 3.22
N ARG A 27 1.80 2.15 1.99
CA ARG A 27 2.84 2.86 1.21
C ARG A 27 2.47 4.32 0.97
N GLU A 28 1.25 4.58 0.53
CA GLU A 28 0.72 5.93 0.29
C GLU A 28 0.68 6.73 1.58
N LYS A 29 0.29 6.11 2.70
CA LYS A 29 0.30 6.73 4.02
C LYS A 29 1.70 7.18 4.42
N ILE A 30 2.69 6.29 4.34
CA ILE A 30 4.09 6.61 4.71
C ILE A 30 4.65 7.69 3.77
N ALA A 31 4.51 7.50 2.46
CA ALA A 31 5.02 8.43 1.46
C ALA A 31 4.38 9.81 1.59
N GLY A 32 3.06 9.87 1.74
CA GLY A 32 2.30 11.10 1.90
C GLY A 32 2.65 11.84 3.18
N GLU A 33 2.77 11.14 4.32
CA GLU A 33 3.22 11.77 5.56
C GLU A 33 4.62 12.38 5.44
N ILE A 34 5.55 11.71 4.76
CA ILE A 34 6.91 12.25 4.57
C ILE A 34 6.87 13.46 3.62
N ALA A 35 6.15 13.35 2.50
CA ALA A 35 6.11 14.38 1.46
C ALA A 35 5.40 15.67 1.92
N LEU A 36 4.41 15.56 2.80
CA LEU A 36 3.63 16.69 3.31
C LEU A 36 4.13 17.22 4.67
N SER A 37 5.20 16.66 5.21
CA SER A 37 5.74 17.07 6.51
C SER A 37 6.59 18.33 6.39
N GLU A 38 6.40 19.26 7.33
CA GLU A 38 7.32 20.39 7.56
C GLU A 38 8.71 19.92 8.03
N GLN A 39 8.81 18.69 8.55
CA GLN A 39 10.07 18.09 9.02
C GLN A 39 10.24 16.67 8.45
N PRO A 40 10.46 16.51 7.12
CA PRO A 40 10.47 15.21 6.45
C PRO A 40 11.46 14.22 7.06
N GLY A 41 12.65 14.70 7.44
CA GLY A 41 13.67 13.90 8.10
C GLY A 41 13.23 13.28 9.42
N LYS A 42 12.51 14.06 10.25
CA LYS A 42 11.94 13.54 11.51
C LYS A 42 10.79 12.56 11.23
N THR A 43 10.00 12.78 10.19
CA THR A 43 8.95 11.84 9.78
C THR A 43 9.56 10.52 9.28
N MET A 44 10.65 10.55 8.51
CA MET A 44 11.40 9.34 8.12
C MET A 44 11.87 8.57 9.37
N ARG A 45 12.45 9.29 10.35
CA ARG A 45 12.89 8.72 11.62
C ARG A 45 11.75 8.04 12.39
N LYS A 46 10.60 8.71 12.51
CA LYS A 46 9.39 8.16 13.14
C LYS A 46 9.04 6.80 12.54
N TRP A 47 8.89 6.71 11.22
CA TRP A 47 8.51 5.47 10.55
C TRP A 47 9.56 4.36 10.71
N ARG A 48 10.86 4.70 10.67
CA ARG A 48 11.94 3.76 10.95
C ARG A 48 11.85 3.21 12.39
N GLU A 49 11.63 4.08 13.36
CA GLU A 49 11.57 3.73 14.79
C GLU A 49 10.32 2.95 15.17
N GLU A 50 9.17 3.19 14.52
CA GLU A 50 7.95 2.38 14.68
C GLU A 50 8.20 0.89 14.38
N LEU A 51 9.03 0.61 13.37
CA LEU A 51 9.46 -0.74 13.01
C LEU A 51 10.70 -1.22 13.78
N ARG A 52 11.25 -0.40 14.67
CA ARG A 52 12.48 -0.65 15.45
C ARG A 52 13.69 -0.98 14.57
N ILE A 53 13.79 -0.33 13.41
CA ILE A 53 14.87 -0.54 12.44
C ILE A 53 16.04 0.38 12.79
N SER A 54 17.29 -0.10 12.77
CA SER A 54 18.45 0.76 12.97
C SER A 54 18.74 1.62 11.73
N GLN A 55 19.46 2.75 11.87
CA GLN A 55 19.88 3.55 10.71
C GLN A 55 20.73 2.73 9.73
N THR A 56 21.59 1.84 10.26
CA THR A 56 22.45 0.96 9.48
C THR A 56 21.63 -0.06 8.67
N ASP A 57 20.63 -0.69 9.29
CA ASP A 57 19.79 -1.68 8.61
C ASP A 57 18.95 -1.02 7.51
N LEU A 58 18.36 0.14 7.81
CA LEU A 58 17.60 0.89 6.79
C LEU A 58 18.51 1.29 5.62
N ALA A 59 19.72 1.77 5.91
CA ALA A 59 20.69 2.17 4.89
C ALA A 59 21.10 1.00 3.99
N HIS A 60 21.31 -0.19 4.58
CA HIS A 60 21.59 -1.43 3.84
C HIS A 60 20.48 -1.76 2.84
N HIS A 61 19.22 -1.76 3.29
CA HIS A 61 18.07 -2.01 2.41
C HIS A 61 17.88 -0.93 1.33
N MET A 62 18.14 0.34 1.68
CA MET A 62 18.06 1.47 0.74
C MET A 62 19.26 1.57 -0.22
N ARG A 63 20.29 0.73 -0.03
CA ARG A 63 21.56 0.75 -0.75
C ARG A 63 22.23 2.13 -0.73
N VAL A 64 22.33 2.71 0.47
CA VAL A 64 23.01 3.97 0.75
C VAL A 64 23.91 3.82 1.97
N SER A 65 24.78 4.79 2.25
CA SER A 65 25.56 4.78 3.49
C SER A 65 24.68 5.13 4.70
N PRO A 66 24.98 4.62 5.91
CA PRO A 66 24.29 5.02 7.14
C PRO A 66 24.29 6.53 7.39
N SER A 67 25.35 7.22 6.95
CA SER A 67 25.44 8.69 7.03
C SER A 67 24.34 9.41 6.26
N VAL A 68 23.87 8.86 5.13
CA VAL A 68 22.75 9.47 4.37
C VAL A 68 21.46 9.44 5.19
N ILE A 69 21.18 8.33 5.88
CA ILE A 69 20.01 8.21 6.75
C ILE A 69 20.14 9.18 7.93
N SER A 70 21.31 9.19 8.60
CA SER A 70 21.60 10.11 9.69
C SER A 70 21.43 11.58 9.28
N ASP A 71 21.91 11.97 8.09
CA ASP A 71 21.79 13.34 7.57
C ASP A 71 20.34 13.78 7.35
N TYR A 72 19.51 12.90 6.79
CA TYR A 72 18.09 13.19 6.64
C TYR A 72 17.41 13.29 8.01
N GLU A 73 17.59 12.31 8.88
CA GLU A 73 16.91 12.27 10.18
C GLU A 73 17.33 13.39 11.13
N ALA A 74 18.56 13.89 11.00
CA ALA A 74 19.05 15.05 11.73
C ALA A 74 18.65 16.39 11.10
N GLY A 75 18.01 16.39 9.92
CA GLY A 75 17.61 17.59 9.20
C GLY A 75 18.76 18.33 8.50
N ARG A 76 19.96 17.75 8.43
CA ARG A 76 21.08 18.29 7.64
C ARG A 76 20.78 18.27 6.14
N ARG A 77 19.99 17.30 5.70
CA ARG A 77 19.35 17.26 4.38
C ARG A 77 17.88 17.64 4.52
N THR A 78 17.53 18.81 3.99
CA THR A 78 16.24 19.47 4.23
C THR A 78 15.05 18.74 3.62
N SER A 79 15.18 18.18 2.42
CA SER A 79 14.07 17.47 1.76
C SER A 79 14.52 16.24 0.97
N PRO A 80 13.94 15.05 1.22
CA PRO A 80 14.19 13.85 0.42
C PRO A 80 13.49 13.96 -0.94
N GLY A 81 14.23 13.73 -2.03
CA GLY A 81 13.62 13.64 -3.36
C GLY A 81 12.74 12.39 -3.50
N ILE A 82 11.87 12.38 -4.52
CA ILE A 82 10.88 11.30 -4.73
C ILE A 82 11.51 9.90 -4.81
N LYS A 83 12.70 9.76 -5.43
CA LYS A 83 13.44 8.49 -5.49
C LYS A 83 13.94 8.02 -4.13
N THR A 84 14.22 8.94 -3.21
CA THR A 84 14.63 8.62 -1.83
C THR A 84 13.42 8.17 -1.03
N ILE A 85 12.29 8.87 -1.13
CA ILE A 85 11.03 8.49 -0.49
C ILE A 85 10.60 7.10 -0.95
N HIS A 86 10.62 6.83 -2.26
CA HIS A 86 10.27 5.52 -2.81
C HIS A 86 11.15 4.41 -2.23
N ARG A 87 12.48 4.57 -2.26
CA ARG A 87 13.41 3.56 -1.70
C ARG A 87 13.23 3.34 -0.21
N LEU A 88 12.95 4.41 0.54
CA LEU A 88 12.69 4.29 1.97
C LEU A 88 11.41 3.50 2.22
N VAL A 89 10.32 3.83 1.53
CA VAL A 89 9.04 3.13 1.68
C VAL A 89 9.20 1.65 1.31
N ASP A 90 9.87 1.35 0.20
CA ASP A 90 10.16 -0.03 -0.22
C ASP A 90 10.92 -0.79 0.88
N ALA A 91 11.99 -0.19 1.41
CA ALA A 91 12.83 -0.78 2.44
C ALA A 91 12.04 -1.04 3.74
N LEU A 92 11.22 -0.09 4.20
CA LEU A 92 10.41 -0.25 5.40
C LEU A 92 9.41 -1.40 5.24
N ILE A 93 8.72 -1.49 4.10
CA ILE A 93 7.76 -2.56 3.83
C ILE A 93 8.44 -3.93 3.73
N GLU A 94 9.59 -4.00 3.04
CA GLU A 94 10.37 -5.24 2.94
C GLU A 94 10.82 -5.75 4.32
N ILE A 95 11.28 -4.85 5.19
CA ILE A 95 11.71 -5.20 6.55
C ILE A 95 10.51 -5.62 7.43
N ASP A 96 9.39 -4.90 7.36
CA ASP A 96 8.17 -5.27 8.08
C ASP A 96 7.70 -6.67 7.68
N GLN A 97 7.75 -6.99 6.39
CA GLN A 97 7.38 -8.31 5.88
C GLN A 97 8.25 -9.44 6.44
N ARG A 98 9.55 -9.20 6.56
CA ARG A 98 10.51 -10.19 7.08
C ARG A 98 10.42 -10.38 8.60
N THR A 99 9.98 -9.36 9.34
CA THR A 99 10.03 -9.34 10.82
C THR A 99 8.68 -9.63 11.49
N GLY A 100 7.64 -9.98 10.71
CA GLY A 100 6.35 -10.45 11.24
C GLY A 100 5.13 -9.61 10.86
N GLN A 101 5.28 -8.63 9.96
CA GLN A 101 4.23 -7.79 9.39
C GLN A 101 3.46 -6.99 10.44
N LYS A 102 4.16 -6.37 11.39
CA LYS A 102 3.51 -5.67 12.51
C LYS A 102 2.79 -4.42 12.01
N LEU A 103 3.44 -3.64 11.16
CA LEU A 103 2.88 -2.41 10.63
C LEU A 103 1.80 -2.69 9.59
N SER A 104 2.06 -3.66 8.71
CA SER A 104 1.09 -4.12 7.72
C SER A 104 -0.19 -4.60 8.40
N LYS A 105 -0.13 -5.55 9.34
CA LYS A 105 -1.31 -6.09 10.04
C LYS A 105 -2.13 -5.02 10.77
N ARG A 106 -1.46 -4.09 11.47
CA ARG A 106 -2.14 -2.96 12.13
C ARG A 106 -2.97 -2.16 11.13
N PHE A 107 -2.45 -1.96 9.92
CA PHE A 107 -3.16 -1.26 8.85
C PHE A 107 -4.23 -2.12 8.17
N GLU A 108 -4.04 -3.44 8.09
CA GLU A 108 -5.06 -4.39 7.62
C GLU A 108 -6.30 -4.37 8.53
N GLU A 109 -6.12 -4.36 9.86
CA GLU A 109 -7.19 -4.27 10.87
C GLU A 109 -8.03 -2.98 10.74
N TYR A 110 -7.44 -1.86 10.32
CA TYR A 110 -8.18 -0.63 10.02
C TYR A 110 -8.98 -0.71 8.70
N SER A 111 -8.68 -1.67 7.83
CA SER A 111 -9.26 -1.78 6.48
C SER A 111 -10.34 -2.85 6.33
N ASP A 112 -10.70 -3.59 7.39
CA ASP A 112 -11.68 -4.71 7.36
C ASP A 112 -13.09 -4.33 6.82
N VAL A 113 -13.36 -3.05 6.62
CA VAL A 113 -14.57 -2.50 5.99
C VAL A 113 -14.49 -2.47 4.45
N ILE A 114 -13.29 -2.45 3.87
CA ILE A 114 -13.03 -2.28 2.44
C ILE A 114 -12.00 -3.34 1.98
N PRO A 115 -12.46 -4.50 1.48
CA PRO A 115 -11.59 -5.60 1.04
C PRO A 115 -10.52 -5.23 0.01
N SER A 116 -10.75 -4.18 -0.80
CA SER A 116 -9.77 -3.67 -1.76
C SER A 116 -10.17 -2.28 -2.22
N MET A 117 -9.21 -1.39 -2.43
CA MET A 117 -9.41 -0.12 -3.10
C MET A 117 -8.19 0.19 -3.95
N ARG A 118 -8.39 0.81 -5.11
CA ARG A 118 -7.29 1.31 -5.93
C ARG A 118 -7.74 2.47 -6.78
N ASP A 119 -6.95 3.53 -6.75
CA ASP A 119 -6.98 4.61 -7.74
C ASP A 119 -5.99 4.35 -8.87
N TRP A 120 -6.33 4.81 -10.07
CA TRP A 120 -5.56 4.69 -11.29
C TRP A 120 -5.02 6.06 -11.71
N SER A 121 -3.79 6.07 -12.22
CA SER A 121 -3.18 7.28 -12.77
C SER A 121 -3.84 7.77 -14.06
N VAL A 122 -4.51 6.87 -14.78
CA VAL A 122 -5.30 7.17 -15.98
C VAL A 122 -6.66 6.53 -15.83
N GLY A 123 -7.71 7.33 -15.95
CA GLY A 123 -9.08 6.85 -15.85
C GLY A 123 -9.46 5.91 -17.00
N MET A 124 -10.39 5.01 -16.73
CA MET A 124 -10.91 4.02 -17.68
C MET A 124 -12.43 4.18 -17.82
N ARG A 125 -13.02 3.91 -18.99
CA ARG A 125 -14.49 3.89 -19.07
C ARG A 125 -15.05 2.76 -18.21
N ALA A 126 -16.16 3.01 -17.52
CA ALA A 126 -16.79 2.02 -16.65
C ALA A 126 -17.16 0.72 -17.41
N VAL A 127 -17.56 0.81 -18.68
CA VAL A 127 -17.82 -0.37 -19.53
C VAL A 127 -16.57 -1.23 -19.78
N ASP A 128 -15.40 -0.62 -19.88
CA ASP A 128 -14.14 -1.35 -20.09
C ASP A 128 -13.69 -2.01 -18.80
N PHE A 129 -13.88 -1.33 -17.66
CA PHE A 129 -13.60 -1.89 -16.35
C PHE A 129 -14.51 -3.09 -16.05
N LEU A 130 -15.83 -2.96 -16.24
CA LEU A 130 -16.79 -4.05 -16.02
C LEU A 130 -16.45 -5.29 -16.85
N ARG A 131 -16.08 -5.12 -18.12
CA ARG A 131 -15.66 -6.24 -18.98
C ARG A 131 -14.41 -6.96 -18.50
N ARG A 132 -13.45 -6.24 -17.89
CA ARG A 132 -12.20 -6.83 -17.39
C ARG A 132 -12.38 -7.66 -16.13
N ILE A 133 -13.43 -7.38 -15.36
CA ILE A 133 -13.72 -8.07 -14.09
C ILE A 133 -14.94 -8.99 -14.20
N ASP A 134 -15.46 -9.22 -15.42
CA ASP A 134 -16.73 -9.90 -15.68
C ASP A 134 -17.88 -9.41 -14.79
N GLY A 135 -17.89 -8.10 -14.54
CA GLY A 135 -18.76 -7.44 -13.58
C GLY A 135 -20.12 -7.09 -14.17
N LYS A 136 -21.16 -7.21 -13.34
CA LYS A 136 -22.52 -6.79 -13.68
C LYS A 136 -22.83 -5.42 -13.08
N LEU A 137 -23.37 -4.53 -13.90
CA LEU A 137 -23.91 -3.26 -13.41
C LEU A 137 -25.21 -3.51 -12.63
N LEU A 138 -25.23 -3.15 -11.35
CA LEU A 138 -26.42 -3.27 -10.49
C LEU A 138 -27.29 -2.01 -10.51
N THR A 139 -26.70 -0.84 -10.77
CA THR A 139 -27.41 0.45 -10.74
C THR A 139 -27.78 0.91 -12.15
N GLN A 140 -29.08 0.88 -12.48
CA GLN A 140 -29.60 1.23 -13.81
C GLN A 140 -29.31 2.68 -14.27
N LYS A 141 -29.07 3.60 -13.32
CA LYS A 141 -28.79 5.02 -13.63
C LYS A 141 -27.33 5.31 -14.01
N LEU A 142 -26.43 4.33 -13.96
CA LEU A 142 -25.02 4.57 -14.22
C LEU A 142 -24.73 4.70 -15.72
N ASN A 143 -24.25 5.86 -16.16
CA ASN A 143 -23.70 6.01 -17.50
C ASN A 143 -22.38 5.23 -17.61
N THR A 144 -22.38 4.11 -18.33
CA THR A 144 -21.21 3.23 -18.50
C THR A 144 -20.11 3.82 -19.40
N ARG A 145 -20.40 4.91 -20.13
CA ARG A 145 -19.40 5.68 -20.89
C ARG A 145 -18.57 6.60 -19.99
N ARG A 146 -18.99 6.84 -18.74
CA ARG A 146 -18.24 7.67 -17.80
C ARG A 146 -16.85 7.09 -17.55
N VAL A 147 -15.87 7.96 -17.37
CA VAL A 147 -14.54 7.60 -16.91
C VAL A 147 -14.60 7.38 -15.39
N VAL A 148 -14.11 6.24 -14.94
CA VAL A 148 -13.86 5.90 -13.54
C VAL A 148 -12.36 5.94 -13.28
N ASN A 149 -11.96 6.45 -12.12
CA ASN A 149 -10.55 6.66 -11.77
C ASN A 149 -10.02 5.61 -10.81
N GLY A 150 -10.85 4.64 -10.43
CA GLY A 150 -10.49 3.63 -9.45
C GLY A 150 -11.67 2.75 -9.10
N TYR A 151 -11.48 1.91 -8.10
CA TYR A 151 -12.52 1.08 -7.54
C TYR A 151 -12.35 0.93 -6.04
N THR A 152 -13.48 0.64 -5.39
CA THR A 152 -13.56 0.19 -3.99
C THR A 152 -14.41 -1.06 -3.97
N VAL A 153 -13.87 -2.15 -3.44
CA VAL A 153 -14.58 -3.39 -3.15
C VAL A 153 -15.18 -3.23 -1.75
N ILE A 154 -16.45 -3.56 -1.63
CA ILE A 154 -17.18 -3.57 -0.36
C ILE A 154 -17.83 -4.95 -0.25
N ASP A 155 -17.65 -5.61 0.88
CA ASP A 155 -18.39 -6.84 1.17
C ASP A 155 -19.83 -6.48 1.57
N SER A 156 -20.75 -6.59 0.60
CA SER A 156 -22.16 -6.28 0.81
C SER A 156 -22.94 -7.35 1.58
N ILE A 157 -22.32 -8.48 1.94
CA ILE A 157 -23.00 -9.65 2.54
C ILE A 157 -22.75 -9.80 4.04
N LYS A 158 -21.68 -9.19 4.59
CA LYS A 158 -21.55 -9.02 6.05
C LYS A 158 -22.59 -8.01 6.55
N ARG A 159 -23.78 -8.50 6.92
CA ARG A 159 -24.68 -7.77 7.81
C ARG A 159 -24.01 -7.66 9.18
N ASN A 160 -23.92 -6.43 9.70
CA ASN A 160 -23.79 -6.20 11.14
C ASN A 160 -24.90 -6.91 11.91
#